data_AF-A0A8C0GMJ9-F1
#
_entry.id   AF-A0A8C0GMJ9-F1
#
_cell.length_a   1.000
_cell.length_b   1.000
_cell.length_c   1.000
_cell.angle_alpha   90.00
_cell.angle_beta   90.00
_cell.angle_gamma   90.00
#
_symmetry.space_group_name_H-M   'P 1'
#
loop_
_entity.id
_entity.type
_entity.pdbx_description
1 polymer ?
#
loop_
_entity_poly.entity_id
_entity_poly.type
_entity_poly.pdbx_seq_one_letter_code
_entity_poly.pdbx_strand_id
1 'polypeptide(L)' 'MLSWKLPRQLSINQVPQVFREQGILFGYRHPRSSAADCLLSVFQMTNETLNIWTHFLPAWYLSWFLLTAVFSNV' A
#
# COMPACT_ATOMS: atom_id res chain seq x y z
N MET A 1 -1.56 -7.75 25.28
CA MET A 1 -0.83 -6.61 24.70
C MET A 1 -0.48 -6.93 23.26
N LEU A 2 -1.34 -6.58 22.29
CA LEU A 2 -0.95 -6.64 20.88
C LEU A 2 -0.04 -5.43 20.61
N SER A 3 1.27 -5.61 20.75
CA SER A 3 2.22 -4.67 20.19
C SER A 3 2.16 -4.88 18.67
N TRP A 4 1.36 -4.04 17.99
CA TRP A 4 1.31 -3.98 16.53
C TRP A 4 2.68 -3.48 16.03
N LYS A 5 3.67 -4.38 16.02
CA LYS A 5 5.00 -4.08 15.49
C LYS A 5 4.86 -3.94 13.99
N LEU A 6 5.00 -2.71 13.50
CA LEU A 6 5.06 -2.45 12.08
C LEU A 6 6.23 -3.22 11.46
N PRO A 7 6.05 -3.87 10.31
CA PRO A 7 7.11 -4.59 9.63
C PRO A 7 8.32 -3.69 9.38
N ARG A 8 9.52 -4.23 9.61
CA ARG A 8 10.77 -3.54 9.26
C ARG A 8 10.85 -3.40 7.74
N GLN A 9 11.21 -2.21 7.28
CA GLN A 9 11.49 -1.93 5.87
C GLN A 9 12.93 -2.30 5.50
N LEU A 10 13.10 -2.71 4.25
CA LEU A 10 14.36 -3.20 3.71
C LEU A 10 15.01 -2.15 2.80
N SER A 11 16.34 -2.19 2.72
CA SER A 11 17.10 -1.48 1.70
C SER A 11 17.20 -2.30 0.41
N ILE A 12 17.54 -1.64 -0.70
CA ILE A 12 17.68 -2.28 -2.01
C ILE A 12 18.58 -3.54 -1.98
N ASN A 13 19.65 -3.51 -1.18
CA ASN A 13 20.61 -4.62 -1.07
C ASN A 13 20.04 -5.85 -0.37
N GLN A 14 18.98 -5.68 0.43
CA GLN A 14 18.36 -6.74 1.23
C GLN A 14 17.22 -7.45 0.49
N VAL A 15 16.85 -6.96 -0.70
CA VAL A 15 15.69 -7.46 -1.47
C VAL A 15 16.18 -8.13 -2.76
N PRO A 16 15.57 -9.24 -3.22
CA PRO A 16 15.91 -9.86 -4.51
C PRO A 16 15.78 -8.88 -5.68
N GLN A 17 16.60 -9.05 -6.71
CA GLN A 17 16.67 -8.12 -7.85
C GLN A 17 15.34 -7.93 -8.58
N VAL A 18 14.46 -8.94 -8.58
CA VAL A 18 13.14 -8.92 -9.21
C VAL A 18 12.20 -7.85 -8.62
N PHE A 19 12.40 -7.48 -7.36
CA PHE A 19 11.58 -6.46 -6.68
C PHE A 19 12.27 -5.10 -6.60
N ARG A 20 13.46 -4.95 -7.19
CA ARG A 20 14.20 -3.69 -7.14
C ARG A 20 13.76 -2.78 -8.28
N GLU A 21 13.50 -1.53 -7.96
CA GLU A 21 13.22 -0.49 -8.94
C GLU A 21 14.36 0.51 -9.01
N GLN A 22 14.60 1.07 -10.20
CA GLN A 22 15.65 2.06 -10.39
C GLN A 22 15.33 3.33 -9.60
N GLY A 23 16.30 3.84 -8.85
CA GLY A 23 16.15 5.05 -8.03
C GLY A 23 15.55 4.81 -6.63
N ILE A 24 15.09 3.60 -6.30
CA ILE A 24 14.56 3.29 -4.96
C ILE A 24 15.64 2.61 -4.11
N LEU A 25 16.16 3.34 -3.13
CA LEU A 25 17.25 2.87 -2.26
C LEU A 25 16.76 2.15 -0.99
N PHE A 26 15.60 2.53 -0.46
CA PHE A 26 15.04 2.01 0.79
C PHE A 26 13.50 2.06 0.78
N GLY A 27 12.89 1.47 1.81
CA GLY A 27 11.44 1.48 1.98
C GLY A 27 10.73 0.24 1.41
N TYR A 28 11.50 -0.76 0.96
CA TYR A 28 10.94 -2.00 0.46
C TYR A 28 10.30 -2.83 1.57
N ARG A 29 9.23 -3.55 1.21
CA ARG A 29 8.57 -4.52 2.10
C ARG A 29 9.25 -5.88 2.02
N HIS A 30 9.01 -6.72 3.03
CA HIS A 30 9.53 -8.07 3.03
C HIS A 30 8.80 -8.92 1.94
N PRO A 31 9.51 -9.70 1.10
CA PRO A 31 8.87 -10.48 0.03
C PRO A 31 7.84 -11.50 0.53
N ARG A 32 7.96 -11.92 1.79
CA ARG A 32 6.98 -12.77 2.50
C ARG A 32 6.23 -11.96 3.56
N SER A 33 5.46 -10.96 3.13
CA SER A 33 4.52 -10.27 4.01
C SER A 33 3.21 -11.04 4.11
N SER A 34 2.62 -11.11 5.30
CA SER A 34 1.27 -11.66 5.45
C SER A 34 0.22 -10.70 4.88
N ALA A 35 -1.02 -11.17 4.68
CA ALA A 35 -2.12 -10.32 4.25
C ALA A 35 -2.40 -9.18 5.25
N ALA A 36 -2.29 -9.47 6.54
CA ALA A 36 -2.42 -8.46 7.60
C ALA A 36 -1.30 -7.42 7.52
N ASP A 37 -0.05 -7.84 7.31
CA ASP A 37 1.07 -6.92 7.13
C ASP A 37 0.89 -6.02 5.90
N CYS A 38 0.29 -6.56 4.83
CA CYS A 38 -0.01 -5.78 3.63
C CYS A 38 -1.03 -4.67 3.93
N LEU A 39 -2.12 -5.00 4.63
CA LEU A 39 -3.13 -4.01 5.03
C LEU A 39 -2.56 -2.96 5.97
N LEU A 40 -1.76 -3.37 6.96
CA LEU A 40 -1.09 -2.44 7.87
C LEU A 40 -0.09 -1.54 7.13
N SER A 41 0.57 -2.04 6.08
CA SER A 41 1.57 -1.27 5.32
C SER A 41 0.98 -0.06 4.58
N VAL A 42 -0.33 -0.02 4.35
CA VAL A 42 -1.02 1.15 3.77
C VAL A 42 -0.88 2.39 4.67
N PHE A 43 -0.78 2.19 5.97
CA PHE A 43 -0.61 3.23 6.97
C PHE A 43 0.87 3.47 7.35
N GLN A 44 1.79 2.72 6.76
CA GLN A 44 3.22 2.86 6.96
C GLN A 44 3.84 3.58 5.75
N MET A 45 4.92 4.36 5.93
CA MET A 45 5.60 5.06 4.83
C MET A 45 6.57 4.11 4.10
N THR A 46 6.08 3.33 3.14
CA THR A 46 6.84 2.41 2.29
C THR A 46 7.00 2.97 0.87
N ASN A 47 7.84 2.34 0.06
CA ASN A 47 7.99 2.69 -1.36
C ASN A 47 6.66 2.57 -2.14
N GLU A 48 5.76 1.67 -1.72
CA GLU A 48 4.46 1.45 -2.37
C GLU A 48 3.34 2.34 -1.82
N THR A 49 3.56 3.10 -0.75
CA THR A 49 2.48 3.82 -0.07
C THR A 49 1.83 4.84 -1.01
N LEU A 50 2.63 5.67 -1.70
CA LEU A 50 2.09 6.61 -2.67
C LEU A 50 1.43 5.89 -3.87
N ASN A 51 2.00 4.78 -4.33
CA ASN A 51 1.40 3.98 -5.41
C ASN A 51 0.00 3.49 -5.03
N ILE A 52 -0.18 3.00 -3.80
CA ILE A 52 -1.48 2.56 -3.28
C ILE A 52 -2.45 3.75 -3.18
N TRP A 53 -2.05 4.84 -2.52
CA TRP A 53 -2.95 5.97 -2.24
C TRP A 53 -3.40 6.71 -3.50
N THR A 54 -2.52 6.83 -4.51
CA THR A 54 -2.85 7.48 -5.79
C THR A 54 -3.89 6.71 -6.60
N HIS A 55 -4.00 5.39 -6.44
CA HIS A 55 -5.05 4.59 -7.09
C HIS A 55 -6.29 4.44 -6.20
N PHE A 56 -6.10 4.28 -4.89
CA PHE A 56 -7.17 4.07 -3.94
C PHE A 56 -8.10 5.29 -3.82
N LEU A 57 -7.56 6.50 -3.71
CA LEU A 57 -8.37 7.72 -3.55
C LEU A 57 -9.30 7.97 -4.75
N PRO A 58 -8.82 7.92 -6.02
CA PRO A 58 -9.71 8.04 -7.17
C PRO A 58 -10.74 6.92 -7.24
N ALA A 59 -10.34 5.67 -6.99
CA ALA A 59 -11.28 4.54 -7.01
C ALA A 59 -12.39 4.70 -5.96
N TRP A 60 -12.04 5.14 -4.75
CA TRP A 60 -12.99 5.47 -3.69
C TRP A 60 -13.95 6.58 -4.10
N TYR A 61 -13.42 7.69 -4.63
CA TYR A 61 -14.22 8.82 -5.08
C TYR A 61 -15.19 8.46 -6.20
N LEU A 62 -14.73 7.72 -7.22
CA LEU A 62 -15.56 7.26 -8.32
C LEU A 62 -16.64 6.29 -7.84
N SER A 63 -16.30 5.36 -6.95
CA SER A 63 -17.27 4.44 -6.36
C SER A 63 -18.35 5.19 -5.59
N TRP A 64 -17.97 6.15 -4.76
CA TRP A 64 -18.91 7.02 -4.05
C TRP A 64 -19.81 7.78 -5.03
N PHE A 65 -19.23 8.43 -6.04
CA PHE A 65 -19.98 9.18 -7.05
C PHE A 65 -21.00 8.28 -7.78
N LEU A 66 -20.60 7.09 -8.21
CA LEU A 66 -21.49 6.12 -8.85
C LEU A 66 -22.62 5.67 -7.93
N LEU A 67 -22.31 5.35 -6.67
CA LEU A 67 -23.32 4.98 -5.68
C LEU A 67 -24.32 6.12 -5.47
N THR A 68 -23.85 7.36 -5.28
CA THR A 68 -24.74 8.51 -5.14
C THR A 68 -25.58 8.74 -6.39
N ALA A 69 -25.02 8.58 -7.59
CA ALA A 69 -25.76 8.73 -8.83
C ALA A 69 -26.86 7.67 -8.97
N VAL A 70 -26.58 6.41 -8.64
CA VAL A 70 -27.56 5.32 -8.65
C VAL A 70 -28.68 5.60 -7.66
N PHE A 71 -28.36 5.93 -6.40
CA PHE A 71 -29.38 6.17 -5.37
C PHE A 71 -30.13 7.49 -5.55
N SER A 72 -29.59 8.48 -6.27
CA SER A 72 -30.33 9.72 -6.60
C SER A 72 -31.28 9.56 -7.79
N ASN A 73 -31.19 8.47 -8.55
CA ASN A 73 -32.07 8.14 -9.67
C ASN A 73 -33.14 7.08 -9.30
N VAL A 74 -33.26 6.74 -8.01
CA VAL A 74 -34.34 5.93 -7.42
C VAL A 74 -35.21 6.84 -6.56
#